data_AF-A0A520I604-F1
#
_entry.id   AF-A0A520I604-F1
#
_cell.length_a   1.000
_cell.length_b   1.000
_cell.length_c   1.000
_cell.angle_alpha   90.00
_cell.angle_beta   90.00
_cell.angle_gamma   90.00
#
_symmetry.space_group_name_H-M   'P 1'
#
loop_
_entity.id
_entity.type
_entity.pdbx_description
1 polymer ?
#
loop_
_entity_poly.entity_id
_entity_poly.type
_entity_poly.pdbx_seq_one_letter_code
_entity_poly.pdbx_strand_id
1 'polypeptide(L)'
;MADDTVLAEPSDISTISIVDEMKSSYLDYAMSVIVARALPDVRDGLKPVHRRILYSAYESGFVAGKAYRKSARIVGDVMGKYHPHGDSAIYDALARMAQDWSMRVPLVDGQGNFGSMDPDPPAAMRYTEARLAKVANALLADLDKDTVDFQPNYDGSEREPTVLPARFPNLLVNGAGGIAVGMATNIPPHNLGEVINACLAYMDNGAITTEELFEIVPGPDFPTGAIILGRAGARSAYSTGRGSVIVRSRHVVEESRGDRRSIVLTEIPYQTGKNGLVEKIAEAAKDKRIEGVSDIRDESNREGVRIVIDLKRDATPEVVLNQLWRHTPAQSSFPANMLAIRGGRPELLNLRDIIEAFVQFREQVITRRSKYELAKARDRAHLLLG
;
A
#
# COMPACT_ATOMS: atom_id res chain seq x y z
N MET A 1 70.53 -9.75 35.65
CA MET A 1 69.16 -10.25 35.43
C MET A 1 68.50 -9.23 34.53
N ALA A 2 68.46 -9.51 33.23
CA ALA A 2 67.79 -8.67 32.25
C ALA A 2 66.29 -8.96 32.35
N ASP A 3 65.50 -7.90 32.43
CA ASP A 3 64.05 -7.92 32.52
C ASP A 3 63.48 -8.22 31.13
N ASP A 4 63.22 -9.50 30.85
CA ASP A 4 62.51 -9.94 29.65
C ASP A 4 61.05 -9.51 29.76
N THR A 5 60.76 -8.27 29.35
CA THR A 5 59.40 -7.83 29.08
C THR A 5 58.93 -8.53 27.81
N VAL A 6 58.21 -9.64 27.99
CA VAL A 6 57.50 -10.33 26.91
C VAL A 6 56.48 -9.34 26.34
N LEU A 7 56.75 -8.81 25.14
CA LEU A 7 55.77 -8.09 24.34
C LEU A 7 54.65 -9.10 23.99
N ALA A 8 53.43 -8.83 24.45
CA ALA A 8 52.27 -9.63 24.11
C ALA A 8 52.14 -9.73 22.58
N GLU A 9 51.83 -10.94 22.09
CA GLU A 9 51.64 -11.19 20.66
C GLU A 9 50.58 -10.27 20.04
N PRO A 10 50.72 -9.88 18.76
CA PRO A 10 49.72 -9.05 18.10
C PRO A 10 48.37 -9.77 18.12
N SER A 11 47.41 -9.17 18.82
CA SER A 11 46.03 -9.62 18.84
C SER A 11 45.39 -9.36 17.48
N ASP A 12 44.78 -10.38 16.87
CA ASP A 12 43.94 -10.25 15.65
C ASP A 12 42.66 -9.42 15.88
N ILE A 13 42.49 -8.83 17.07
CA ILE A 13 41.36 -8.02 17.48
C ILE A 13 41.74 -6.54 17.35
N SER A 14 41.23 -5.88 16.31
CA SER A 14 41.31 -4.43 16.16
C SER A 14 40.28 -3.73 17.05
N THR A 15 40.71 -2.71 17.79
CA THR A 15 39.79 -1.84 18.53
C THR A 15 39.06 -0.90 17.57
N ILE A 16 37.79 -0.62 17.85
CA ILE A 16 36.99 0.37 17.11
C ILE A 16 36.40 1.38 18.09
N SER A 17 36.35 2.65 17.66
CA SER A 17 35.65 3.69 18.40
C SER A 17 34.16 3.37 18.46
N ILE A 18 33.58 3.41 19.66
CA ILE A 18 32.13 3.22 19.84
C ILE A 18 31.33 4.24 19.01
N VAL A 19 31.85 5.46 18.84
CA VAL A 19 31.16 6.51 18.06
C VAL A 19 31.14 6.16 16.58
N ASP A 20 32.24 5.61 16.06
CA ASP A 20 32.35 5.28 14.63
C ASP A 20 31.57 4.01 14.32
N GLU A 21 31.65 3.00 15.20
CA GLU A 21 30.85 1.78 15.11
C GLU A 21 29.34 2.10 15.14
N MET A 22 28.89 2.90 16.13
CA MET A 22 27.49 3.28 16.23
C MET A 22 27.02 4.09 15.03
N LYS A 23 27.85 4.99 14.47
CA LYS A 23 27.49 5.74 13.26
C LYS A 23 27.36 4.83 12.05
N SER A 24 28.34 3.95 11.81
CA SER A 24 28.33 3.05 10.65
C SER A 24 27.15 2.08 10.73
N SER A 25 27.04 1.34 11.82
CA SER A 25 25.98 0.35 12.02
C SER A 25 24.58 0.97 11.98
N TYR A 26 24.40 2.19 12.54
CA TYR A 26 23.12 2.89 12.44
C TYR A 26 22.81 3.35 11.01
N LEU A 27 23.78 3.90 10.28
CA LEU A 27 23.58 4.36 8.90
C LEU A 27 23.30 3.20 7.95
N ASP A 28 24.01 2.08 8.09
CA ASP A 28 23.79 0.88 7.27
C ASP A 28 22.39 0.31 7.49
N TYR A 29 21.96 0.20 8.75
CA TYR A 29 20.60 -0.22 9.08
C TYR A 29 19.56 0.79 8.55
N ALA A 30 19.76 2.08 8.76
CA ALA A 30 18.84 3.13 8.32
C ALA A 30 18.66 3.10 6.80
N MET A 31 19.76 3.06 6.05
CA MET A 31 19.73 3.02 4.59
C MET A 31 19.06 1.76 4.06
N SER A 32 19.35 0.61 4.65
CA SER A 32 18.70 -0.67 4.31
C SER A 32 17.18 -0.61 4.51
N VAL A 33 16.73 -0.07 5.64
CA VAL A 33 15.29 0.07 5.94
C VAL A 33 14.61 1.07 5.00
N ILE A 34 15.25 2.21 4.72
CA ILE A 34 14.71 3.27 3.86
C ILE A 34 14.56 2.78 2.43
N VAL A 35 15.64 2.28 1.82
CA VAL A 35 15.70 2.00 0.37
C VAL A 35 15.17 0.60 0.03
N ALA A 36 15.41 -0.39 0.90
CA ALA A 36 15.16 -1.79 0.59
C ALA A 36 14.03 -2.44 1.40
N ARG A 37 13.24 -1.67 2.17
CA ARG A 37 12.14 -2.24 2.98
C ARG A 37 10.88 -1.39 3.05
N ALA A 38 10.97 -0.21 3.65
CA ALA A 38 9.81 0.48 4.20
C ALA A 38 9.08 1.39 3.22
N LEU A 39 9.78 1.92 2.21
CA LEU A 39 9.24 2.92 1.28
C LEU A 39 8.98 2.30 -0.10
N PRO A 40 7.92 2.74 -0.80
CA PRO A 40 7.66 2.33 -2.17
C PRO A 40 8.59 3.04 -3.16
N ASP A 41 8.85 2.42 -4.30
CA ASP A 41 9.44 3.11 -5.46
C ASP A 41 8.37 3.96 -6.16
N VAL A 42 8.69 5.20 -6.55
CA VAL A 42 7.74 6.12 -7.19
C VAL A 42 7.19 5.59 -8.53
N ARG A 43 7.96 4.74 -9.21
CA ARG A 43 7.68 4.28 -10.57
C ARG A 43 6.60 3.19 -10.62
N ASP A 44 6.70 2.19 -9.75
CA ASP A 44 5.75 1.07 -9.69
C ASP A 44 4.89 1.05 -8.42
N GLY A 45 5.18 1.91 -7.45
CA GLY A 45 4.46 2.00 -6.18
C GLY A 45 4.67 0.84 -5.23
N LEU A 46 5.66 -0.03 -5.48
CA LEU A 46 5.87 -1.24 -4.70
C LEU A 46 7.07 -1.12 -3.76
N LYS A 47 6.90 -1.72 -2.58
CA LYS A 47 8.03 -2.08 -1.72
C LYS A 47 8.66 -3.39 -2.19
N PRO A 48 9.91 -3.70 -1.81
CA PRO A 48 10.60 -4.91 -2.28
C PRO A 48 9.84 -6.21 -2.03
N VAL A 49 9.23 -6.40 -0.84
CA VAL A 49 8.45 -7.61 -0.54
C VAL A 49 7.27 -7.81 -1.51
N HIS A 50 6.52 -6.75 -1.81
CA HIS A 50 5.39 -6.82 -2.74
C HIS A 50 5.86 -7.14 -4.16
N ARG A 51 6.93 -6.47 -4.62
CA ARG A 51 7.53 -6.71 -5.94
C ARG A 51 7.98 -8.16 -6.10
N ARG A 52 8.66 -8.70 -5.10
CA ARG A 52 9.16 -10.08 -5.08
C ARG A 52 8.03 -11.11 -5.06
N ILE A 53 6.95 -10.87 -4.32
CA ILE A 53 5.76 -11.72 -4.34
C ILE A 53 5.14 -11.74 -5.75
N LEU A 54 4.95 -10.58 -6.37
CA LEU A 54 4.36 -10.50 -7.71
C LEU A 54 5.26 -11.16 -8.76
N TYR A 55 6.57 -10.92 -8.69
CA TYR A 55 7.55 -11.49 -9.61
C TYR A 55 7.66 -13.01 -9.47
N SER A 56 7.78 -13.54 -8.25
CA SER A 56 7.85 -14.98 -8.00
C SER A 56 6.58 -15.70 -8.47
N ALA A 57 5.40 -15.14 -8.19
CA ALA A 57 4.14 -15.71 -8.67
C ALA A 57 4.03 -15.68 -10.20
N TYR A 58 4.55 -14.63 -10.85
CA TYR A 58 4.61 -14.53 -12.32
C TYR A 58 5.55 -15.57 -12.92
N GLU A 59 6.77 -15.69 -12.40
CA GLU A 59 7.78 -16.66 -12.85
C GLU A 59 7.27 -18.10 -12.72
N SER A 60 6.61 -18.42 -11.61
CA SER A 60 6.01 -19.74 -11.36
C SER A 60 4.70 -20.00 -12.13
N GLY A 61 4.23 -19.03 -12.93
CA GLY A 61 3.02 -19.16 -13.74
C GLY A 61 1.72 -19.14 -12.93
N PHE A 62 1.73 -18.62 -11.70
CA PHE A 62 0.57 -18.48 -10.81
C PHE A 62 -0.23 -17.22 -11.16
N VAL A 63 -0.64 -17.14 -12.43
CA VAL A 63 -1.30 -15.98 -13.02
C VAL A 63 -2.82 -16.12 -13.05
N ALA A 64 -3.52 -15.00 -13.28
CA ALA A 64 -4.97 -14.98 -13.45
C ALA A 64 -5.44 -15.99 -14.52
N GLY A 65 -6.53 -16.70 -14.23
CA GLY A 65 -7.07 -17.74 -15.10
C GLY A 65 -6.42 -19.12 -14.95
N LYS A 66 -5.33 -19.26 -14.19
CA LYS A 66 -4.77 -20.55 -13.78
C LYS A 66 -5.31 -20.98 -12.41
N ALA A 67 -5.17 -22.27 -12.07
CA ALA A 67 -5.62 -22.79 -10.79
C ALA A 67 -4.89 -22.09 -9.63
N TYR A 68 -5.61 -21.88 -8.53
CA TYR A 68 -5.02 -21.38 -7.29
C TYR A 68 -3.90 -22.32 -6.79
N ARG A 69 -2.98 -21.75 -6.01
CA ARG A 69 -1.85 -22.47 -5.43
C ARG A 69 -1.76 -22.15 -3.95
N LYS A 70 -1.38 -23.15 -3.14
CA LYS A 70 -1.19 -22.95 -1.70
C LYS A 70 -0.31 -21.73 -1.44
N SER A 71 -0.77 -20.83 -0.58
CA SER A 71 -0.03 -19.62 -0.24
C SER A 71 1.35 -19.95 0.31
N ALA A 72 1.47 -21.02 1.09
CA ALA A 72 2.75 -21.54 1.59
C ALA A 72 3.78 -21.83 0.48
N ARG A 73 3.33 -22.26 -0.71
CA ARG A 73 4.22 -22.49 -1.86
C ARG A 73 4.76 -21.17 -2.39
N ILE A 74 3.89 -20.16 -2.59
CA ILE A 74 4.30 -18.83 -3.06
C ILE A 74 5.27 -18.20 -2.05
N VAL A 75 4.94 -18.27 -0.76
CA VAL A 75 5.79 -17.75 0.31
C VAL A 75 7.15 -18.44 0.34
N GLY A 76 7.18 -19.78 0.22
CA GLY A 76 8.42 -20.55 0.16
C GLY A 76 9.30 -20.17 -1.03
N ASP A 77 8.72 -20.04 -2.23
CA ASP A 77 9.44 -19.64 -3.44
C ASP A 77 10.01 -18.21 -3.30
N VAL A 78 9.22 -17.27 -2.78
CA VAL A 78 9.66 -15.88 -2.53
C VAL A 78 10.81 -15.84 -1.52
N MET A 79 10.67 -16.57 -0.41
CA MET A 79 11.67 -16.61 0.66
C MET A 79 12.99 -17.21 0.17
N GLY A 80 12.91 -18.35 -0.52
CA GLY A 80 14.08 -19.08 -0.99
C GLY A 80 14.82 -18.42 -2.15
N LYS A 81 14.13 -17.64 -2.99
CA LYS A 81 14.76 -17.02 -4.16
C LYS A 81 15.08 -15.53 -3.99
N TYR A 82 14.23 -14.76 -3.32
CA TYR A 82 14.27 -13.29 -3.45
C TYR A 82 14.22 -12.54 -2.12
N HIS A 83 13.56 -13.06 -1.08
CA HIS A 83 13.28 -12.31 0.14
C HIS A 83 13.84 -13.01 1.39
N PRO A 84 15.07 -12.67 1.83
CA PRO A 84 15.76 -13.34 2.95
C PRO A 84 15.24 -12.88 4.32
N HIS A 85 13.93 -12.92 4.51
CA HIS A 85 13.21 -12.55 5.74
C HIS A 85 12.14 -13.59 6.06
N GLY A 86 11.57 -13.53 7.27
CA GLY A 86 10.61 -14.52 7.75
C GLY A 86 9.39 -14.68 6.85
N ASP A 87 8.90 -15.93 6.78
CA ASP A 87 7.72 -16.33 6.01
C ASP A 87 6.46 -15.56 6.43
N SER A 88 6.33 -15.24 7.71
CA SER A 88 5.21 -14.44 8.24
C SER A 88 5.11 -13.07 7.56
N ALA A 89 6.22 -12.34 7.43
CA ALA A 89 6.22 -11.02 6.81
C ALA A 89 5.85 -11.07 5.33
N ILE A 90 6.27 -12.13 4.63
CA ILE A 90 5.92 -12.37 3.22
C ILE A 90 4.44 -12.71 3.10
N TYR A 91 3.94 -13.61 3.96
CA TYR A 91 2.54 -14.02 3.94
C TYR A 91 1.59 -12.89 4.29
N ASP A 92 1.91 -12.07 5.30
CA ASP A 92 1.10 -10.91 5.68
C ASP A 92 1.04 -9.88 4.54
N ALA A 93 2.16 -9.65 3.84
CA ALA A 93 2.19 -8.79 2.67
C ALA A 93 1.35 -9.38 1.51
N LEU A 94 1.44 -10.69 1.26
CA LEU A 94 0.61 -11.39 0.27
C LEU A 94 -0.87 -11.27 0.61
N ALA A 95 -1.23 -11.52 1.86
CA ALA A 95 -2.61 -11.48 2.32
C ALA A 95 -3.21 -10.08 2.17
N ARG A 96 -2.46 -9.04 2.56
CA ARG A 96 -2.90 -7.64 2.37
C ARG A 96 -3.15 -7.29 0.91
N MET A 97 -2.40 -7.86 -0.03
CA MET A 97 -2.62 -7.66 -1.47
C MET A 97 -3.87 -8.34 -2.03
N ALA A 98 -4.50 -9.24 -1.25
CA ALA A 98 -5.75 -9.92 -1.59
C ALA A 98 -6.99 -9.31 -0.92
N GLN A 99 -6.81 -8.38 0.02
CA GLN A 99 -7.89 -7.77 0.79
C GLN A 99 -8.41 -6.51 0.09
N ASP A 100 -9.68 -6.52 -0.32
CA ASP A 100 -10.34 -5.43 -1.06
C ASP A 100 -10.66 -4.20 -0.20
N TRP A 101 -10.72 -4.34 1.13
CA TRP A 101 -10.78 -3.22 2.07
C TRP A 101 -9.42 -2.58 2.37
N SER A 102 -8.32 -3.29 2.08
CA SER A 102 -6.94 -2.82 2.30
C SER A 102 -6.36 -2.17 1.06
N MET A 103 -6.58 -2.75 -0.12
CA MET A 103 -6.12 -2.25 -1.42
C MET A 103 -7.30 -1.86 -2.30
N ARG A 104 -7.24 -0.65 -2.87
CA ARG A 104 -8.27 -0.15 -3.80
C ARG A 104 -8.42 -1.02 -5.04
N VAL A 105 -7.31 -1.62 -5.47
CA VAL A 105 -7.19 -2.55 -6.59
C VAL A 105 -6.32 -3.74 -6.15
N PRO A 106 -6.91 -4.83 -5.64
CA PRO A 106 -6.17 -6.01 -5.20
C PRO A 106 -5.27 -6.59 -6.30
N LEU A 107 -4.03 -6.90 -5.93
CA LEU A 107 -3.02 -7.44 -6.84
C LEU A 107 -2.92 -8.97 -6.76
N VAL A 108 -3.46 -9.56 -5.71
CA VAL A 108 -3.57 -11.01 -5.50
C VAL A 108 -5.04 -11.40 -5.46
N ASP A 109 -5.36 -12.53 -6.08
CA ASP A 109 -6.66 -13.19 -6.01
C ASP A 109 -6.52 -14.37 -5.04
N GLY A 110 -7.19 -14.27 -3.90
CA GLY A 110 -7.09 -15.22 -2.79
C GLY A 110 -8.33 -16.10 -2.65
N GLN A 111 -8.11 -17.38 -2.37
CA GLN A 111 -9.13 -18.37 -2.00
C GLN A 111 -8.94 -18.83 -0.55
N GLY A 112 -10.01 -18.74 0.25
CA GLY A 112 -10.00 -19.06 1.67
C GLY A 112 -10.18 -17.81 2.53
N ASN A 113 -9.90 -17.93 3.83
CA ASN A 113 -10.01 -16.79 4.76
C ASN A 113 -8.72 -15.95 4.75
N PHE A 114 -8.78 -14.78 4.12
CA PHE A 114 -7.69 -13.79 4.06
C PHE A 114 -7.79 -12.68 5.12
N GLY A 115 -8.60 -12.91 6.17
CA GLY A 115 -8.87 -11.95 7.23
C GLY A 115 -10.20 -11.23 7.01
N SER A 116 -10.44 -10.20 7.81
CA SER A 116 -11.62 -9.34 7.72
C SER A 116 -11.21 -7.87 7.90
N MET A 117 -12.18 -6.94 7.84
CA MET A 117 -11.95 -5.53 8.22
C MET A 117 -11.63 -5.37 9.72
N ASP A 118 -11.87 -6.41 10.52
CA ASP A 118 -11.49 -6.46 11.93
C ASP A 118 -10.06 -6.98 12.07
N PRO A 119 -9.43 -6.88 13.25
CA PRO A 119 -8.09 -7.43 13.49
C PRO A 119 -8.07 -8.98 13.49
N ASP A 120 -8.89 -9.63 12.66
CA ASP A 120 -8.86 -11.05 12.42
C ASP A 120 -7.74 -11.36 11.41
N PRO A 121 -6.67 -12.05 11.82
CA PRO A 121 -5.60 -12.40 10.91
C PRO A 121 -6.10 -13.35 9.81
N PRO A 122 -5.44 -13.36 8.63
CA PRO A 122 -5.70 -14.39 7.64
C PRO A 122 -5.51 -15.78 8.24
N ALA A 123 -6.25 -16.78 7.74
CA ALA A 123 -5.95 -18.17 8.08
C ALA A 123 -4.50 -18.50 7.71
N ALA A 124 -3.87 -19.43 8.44
CA ALA A 124 -2.48 -19.79 8.16
C ALA A 124 -2.25 -20.19 6.69
N MET A 125 -1.09 -19.86 6.14
CA MET A 125 -0.74 -20.04 4.71
C MET A 125 -0.86 -21.46 4.15
N ARG A 126 -0.99 -22.47 5.03
CA ARG A 126 -1.29 -23.86 4.67
C ARG A 126 -2.73 -24.09 4.21
N TYR A 127 -3.66 -23.22 4.63
CA TYR A 127 -5.09 -23.33 4.32
C TYR A 127 -5.49 -22.49 3.12
N THR A 128 -4.93 -21.28 3.01
CA THR A 128 -5.25 -20.36 1.92
C THR A 128 -4.54 -20.75 0.62
N GLU A 129 -5.14 -20.34 -0.49
CA GLU A 129 -4.55 -20.43 -1.81
C GLU A 129 -4.60 -19.07 -2.48
N ALA A 130 -3.67 -18.79 -3.37
CA ALA A 130 -3.55 -17.52 -4.06
C ALA A 130 -3.05 -17.70 -5.49
N ARG A 131 -3.30 -16.68 -6.30
CA ARG A 131 -2.69 -16.42 -7.61
C ARG A 131 -2.67 -14.92 -7.84
N LEU A 132 -2.00 -14.45 -8.89
CA LEU A 132 -2.08 -13.05 -9.29
C LEU A 132 -3.49 -12.68 -9.73
N ALA A 133 -3.97 -11.53 -9.28
CA ALA A 133 -5.19 -10.92 -9.80
C ALA A 133 -4.98 -10.48 -11.26
N LYS A 134 -6.06 -10.41 -12.05
CA LYS A 134 -5.99 -10.04 -13.48
C LYS A 134 -5.26 -8.71 -13.71
N VAL A 135 -5.45 -7.74 -12.82
CA VAL A 135 -4.83 -6.41 -12.91
C VAL A 135 -3.31 -6.43 -12.68
N ALA A 136 -2.78 -7.38 -11.90
CA ALA A 136 -1.34 -7.50 -11.67
C ALA A 136 -0.57 -7.83 -12.96
N ASN A 137 -1.22 -8.46 -13.95
CA ASN A 137 -0.62 -8.65 -15.28
C ASN A 137 -0.21 -7.32 -15.93
N ALA A 138 -0.93 -6.21 -15.67
CA ALA A 138 -0.55 -4.91 -16.18
C ALA A 138 0.72 -4.36 -15.50
N LEU A 139 1.04 -4.79 -14.28
CA LEU A 139 2.32 -4.44 -13.64
C LEU A 139 3.50 -5.21 -14.24
N LEU A 140 3.27 -6.47 -14.61
CA LEU A 140 4.31 -7.42 -15.04
C LEU A 140 4.48 -7.51 -16.56
N ALA A 141 3.56 -6.94 -17.35
CA ALA A 141 3.59 -7.06 -18.80
C ALA A 141 4.88 -6.46 -19.42
N ASP A 142 5.43 -7.19 -20.39
CA ASP A 142 6.70 -6.91 -21.10
C ASP A 142 7.98 -7.10 -20.28
N LEU A 143 7.91 -7.68 -19.08
CA LEU A 143 9.08 -7.90 -18.22
C LEU A 143 10.18 -8.75 -18.93
N ASP A 144 9.79 -9.62 -19.86
CA ASP A 144 10.66 -10.47 -20.69
C ASP A 144 11.33 -9.74 -21.87
N LYS A 145 11.06 -8.44 -22.07
CA LYS A 145 11.51 -7.65 -23.23
C LYS A 145 12.51 -6.56 -22.87
N ASP A 146 13.38 -6.84 -21.88
CA ASP A 146 14.42 -5.92 -21.42
C ASP A 146 13.87 -4.51 -21.09
N THR A 147 12.69 -4.43 -20.47
CA THR A 147 12.03 -3.15 -20.18
C THR A 147 12.47 -2.48 -18.89
N VAL A 148 13.09 -3.26 -17.99
CA VAL A 148 13.52 -2.83 -16.65
C VAL A 148 14.83 -3.51 -16.30
N ASP A 149 15.58 -2.92 -15.38
CA ASP A 149 16.85 -3.49 -14.94
C ASP A 149 16.64 -4.62 -13.93
N PHE A 150 17.44 -5.66 -14.09
CA PHE A 150 17.50 -6.81 -13.20
C PHE A 150 18.83 -6.81 -12.45
N GLN A 151 18.77 -7.10 -11.16
CA GLN A 151 19.91 -7.26 -10.28
C GLN A 151 20.04 -8.73 -9.82
N PRO A 152 21.23 -9.19 -9.42
CA PRO A 152 21.36 -10.44 -8.68
C PRO A 152 20.50 -10.42 -7.42
N ASN A 153 19.94 -11.58 -7.04
CA ASN A 153 19.28 -11.75 -5.75
C ASN A 153 20.31 -11.75 -4.60
N TYR A 154 19.85 -12.00 -3.37
CA TYR A 154 20.67 -11.86 -2.16
C TYR A 154 21.86 -12.83 -2.06
N ASP A 155 21.82 -13.98 -2.76
CA ASP A 155 22.90 -14.98 -2.79
C ASP A 155 23.57 -15.12 -4.16
N GLY A 156 23.16 -14.31 -5.14
CA GLY A 156 23.70 -14.31 -6.50
C GLY A 156 23.29 -15.49 -7.38
N SER A 157 22.42 -16.39 -6.92
CA SER A 157 21.97 -17.55 -7.70
C SER A 157 20.86 -17.25 -8.71
N GLU A 158 20.09 -16.19 -8.47
CA GLU A 158 18.93 -15.79 -9.28
C GLU A 158 19.01 -14.31 -9.67
N ARG A 159 18.13 -13.88 -10.59
CA ARG A 159 17.96 -12.46 -10.93
C ARG A 159 16.56 -11.97 -10.56
N GLU A 160 16.46 -10.74 -10.07
CA GLU A 160 15.21 -10.09 -9.72
C GLU A 160 15.09 -8.69 -10.34
N PRO A 161 13.86 -8.24 -10.69
CA PRO A 161 13.65 -6.90 -11.22
C PRO A 161 13.77 -5.84 -10.11
N THR A 162 14.48 -4.77 -10.40
CA THR A 162 14.62 -3.61 -9.49
C THR A 162 13.31 -2.83 -9.37
N VAL A 163 12.51 -2.82 -10.43
CA VAL A 163 11.20 -2.16 -10.59
C VAL A 163 10.35 -2.98 -11.56
N LEU A 164 9.03 -2.96 -11.45
CA LEU A 164 8.15 -3.57 -12.45
C LEU A 164 7.81 -2.61 -13.59
N PRO A 165 7.52 -3.09 -14.82
CA PRO A 165 7.10 -2.26 -15.94
C PRO A 165 5.94 -1.31 -15.63
N ALA A 166 5.00 -1.71 -14.77
CA ALA A 166 3.91 -0.89 -14.24
C ALA A 166 3.13 -0.13 -15.32
N ARG A 167 2.22 -0.80 -16.06
CA ARG A 167 1.40 -0.14 -17.09
C ARG A 167 0.24 0.70 -16.54
N PHE A 168 0.10 0.83 -15.22
CA PHE A 168 -0.83 1.77 -14.57
C PHE A 168 -0.17 2.40 -13.33
N PRO A 169 -0.60 3.60 -12.91
CA PRO A 169 0.03 4.39 -11.84
C PRO A 169 -0.28 3.84 -10.43
N ASN A 170 0.25 2.66 -10.12
CA ASN A 170 -0.09 1.89 -8.93
C ASN A 170 0.19 2.61 -7.60
N LEU A 171 1.23 3.46 -7.53
CA LEU A 171 1.53 4.21 -6.30
C LEU A 171 0.35 5.05 -5.81
N LEU A 172 -0.28 5.82 -6.71
CA LEU A 172 -1.45 6.62 -6.36
C LEU A 172 -2.70 5.76 -6.23
N VAL A 173 -2.90 4.81 -7.14
CA VAL A 173 -4.11 3.98 -7.19
C VAL A 173 -4.28 3.17 -5.92
N ASN A 174 -3.25 2.42 -5.51
CA ASN A 174 -3.32 1.58 -4.32
C ASN A 174 -2.83 2.28 -3.04
N GLY A 175 -2.17 3.43 -3.17
CA GLY A 175 -1.50 4.08 -2.06
C GLY A 175 -0.31 3.28 -1.54
N ALA A 176 0.28 3.78 -0.46
CA ALA A 176 1.37 3.10 0.24
C ALA A 176 1.49 3.61 1.67
N GLY A 177 1.68 2.71 2.63
CA GLY A 177 1.96 3.07 4.02
C GLY A 177 3.22 2.37 4.50
N GLY A 178 4.07 3.05 5.25
CA GLY A 178 5.31 2.47 5.78
C GLY A 178 6.03 3.35 6.78
N ILE A 179 6.68 2.71 7.75
CA ILE A 179 7.51 3.38 8.77
C ILE A 179 8.95 2.93 8.52
N ALA A 180 9.82 3.90 8.25
CA ALA A 180 11.25 3.70 8.05
C ALA A 180 12.04 4.27 9.25
N VAL A 181 13.36 4.42 9.10
CA VAL A 181 14.18 5.08 10.14
C VAL A 181 14.16 6.59 9.90
N GLY A 182 13.68 7.35 10.88
CA GLY A 182 13.60 8.82 10.84
C GLY A 182 12.53 9.40 9.90
N MET A 183 11.76 8.56 9.20
CA MET A 183 10.73 8.98 8.25
C MET A 183 9.62 7.94 8.13
N ALA A 184 8.49 8.36 7.57
CA ALA A 184 7.37 7.49 7.25
C ALA A 184 6.74 7.91 5.91
N THR A 185 5.91 7.05 5.35
CA THR A 185 5.08 7.33 4.18
C THR A 185 3.64 6.89 4.47
N ASN A 186 2.69 7.69 4.00
CA ASN A 186 1.26 7.40 4.07
C ASN A 186 0.56 8.08 2.89
N ILE A 187 0.59 7.41 1.73
CA ILE A 187 -0.03 7.84 0.48
C ILE A 187 -1.43 7.20 0.41
N PRO A 188 -2.50 8.00 0.32
CA PRO A 188 -3.85 7.45 0.22
C PRO A 188 -4.10 6.81 -1.17
N PRO A 189 -5.02 5.84 -1.27
CA PRO A 189 -5.46 5.29 -2.56
C PRO A 189 -6.33 6.28 -3.35
N HIS A 190 -6.39 6.07 -4.67
CA HIS A 190 -7.10 6.94 -5.61
C HIS A 190 -7.83 6.12 -6.68
N ASN A 191 -8.78 6.77 -7.34
CA ASN A 191 -9.52 6.17 -8.42
C ASN A 191 -8.62 5.94 -9.65
N LEU A 192 -8.63 4.72 -10.20
CA LEU A 192 -7.80 4.37 -11.36
C LEU A 192 -8.07 5.28 -12.58
N GLY A 193 -9.34 5.58 -12.85
CA GLY A 193 -9.72 6.39 -14.00
C GLY A 193 -9.25 7.84 -13.88
N GLU A 194 -9.44 8.44 -12.70
CA GLU A 194 -9.01 9.82 -12.41
C GLU A 194 -7.48 9.96 -12.53
N VAL A 195 -6.71 9.02 -11.96
CA VAL A 195 -5.24 9.07 -12.04
C VAL A 195 -4.77 8.86 -13.48
N ILE A 196 -5.38 7.96 -14.25
CA ILE A 196 -5.05 7.80 -15.67
C ILE A 196 -5.35 9.09 -16.44
N ASN A 197 -6.50 9.72 -16.21
CA ASN A 197 -6.84 11.00 -16.85
C ASN A 197 -5.84 12.09 -16.50
N ALA A 198 -5.33 12.11 -15.27
CA ALA A 198 -4.30 13.05 -14.84
C ALA A 198 -2.95 12.80 -15.53
N CYS A 199 -2.57 11.53 -15.73
CA CYS A 199 -1.39 11.18 -16.54
C CYS A 199 -1.55 11.61 -18.01
N LEU A 200 -2.72 11.41 -18.60
CA LEU A 200 -3.02 11.85 -19.97
C LEU A 200 -2.96 13.38 -20.09
N ALA A 201 -3.54 14.12 -19.14
CA ALA A 201 -3.49 15.57 -19.13
C ALA A 201 -2.05 16.11 -18.98
N TYR A 202 -1.19 15.44 -18.19
CA TYR A 202 0.24 15.77 -18.12
C TYR A 202 0.97 15.47 -19.44
N MET A 203 0.62 14.39 -20.13
CA MET A 203 1.20 14.08 -21.44
C MET A 203 0.81 15.10 -22.51
N ASP A 204 -0.44 15.58 -22.48
CA ASP A 204 -0.93 16.61 -23.39
C ASP A 204 -0.33 17.99 -23.08
N ASN A 205 -0.12 18.29 -21.79
CA ASN A 205 0.50 19.53 -21.32
C ASN A 205 1.46 19.26 -20.15
N GLY A 206 2.76 19.11 -20.43
CA GLY A 206 3.78 18.90 -19.38
C GLY A 206 3.94 20.07 -18.39
N ALA A 207 3.38 21.25 -18.73
CA ALA A 207 3.35 22.41 -17.84
C ALA A 207 2.07 22.50 -16.99
N ILE A 208 1.18 21.49 -17.06
CA ILE A 208 -0.03 21.43 -16.24
C ILE A 208 0.32 21.62 -14.75
N THR A 209 -0.44 22.48 -14.10
CA THR A 209 -0.22 22.85 -12.70
C THR A 209 -0.84 21.82 -11.76
N THR A 210 -0.39 21.81 -10.51
CA THR A 210 -0.99 20.95 -9.48
C THR A 210 -2.46 21.29 -9.25
N GLU A 211 -2.84 22.55 -9.38
CA GLU A 211 -4.21 23.04 -9.26
C GLU A 211 -5.11 22.51 -10.38
N GLU A 212 -4.60 22.46 -11.61
CA GLU A 212 -5.33 21.86 -12.74
C GLU A 212 -5.47 20.34 -12.57
N LEU A 213 -4.41 19.67 -12.13
CA LEU A 213 -4.45 18.24 -11.80
C LEU A 213 -5.42 17.93 -10.64
N PHE A 214 -5.57 18.84 -9.68
CA PHE A 214 -6.51 18.72 -8.56
C PHE A 214 -7.98 18.75 -9.00
N GLU A 215 -8.30 19.33 -10.17
CA GLU A 215 -9.67 19.25 -10.70
C GLU A 215 -9.94 17.92 -11.42
N ILE A 216 -8.88 17.19 -11.83
CA ILE A 216 -8.98 15.85 -12.43
C ILE A 216 -8.99 14.76 -11.35
N VAL A 217 -8.14 14.92 -10.33
CA VAL A 217 -8.07 14.07 -9.13
C VAL A 217 -8.49 14.93 -7.94
N PRO A 218 -9.79 14.96 -7.59
CA PRO A 218 -10.30 15.87 -6.56
C PRO A 218 -9.95 15.46 -5.13
N GLY A 219 -9.57 14.19 -4.92
CA GLY A 219 -9.20 13.64 -3.63
C GLY A 219 -8.96 12.13 -3.67
N PRO A 220 -8.61 11.52 -2.53
CA PRO A 220 -8.52 10.08 -2.38
C PRO A 220 -9.84 9.35 -2.70
N ASP A 221 -9.71 8.09 -3.11
CA ASP A 221 -10.81 7.13 -3.28
C ASP A 221 -10.50 5.89 -2.45
N PHE A 222 -11.01 5.86 -1.21
CA PHE A 222 -10.72 4.78 -0.28
C PHE A 222 -11.49 3.51 -0.61
N PRO A 223 -10.88 2.31 -0.50
CA PRO A 223 -11.58 1.04 -0.73
C PRO A 223 -12.79 0.82 0.20
N THR A 224 -12.79 1.45 1.38
CA THR A 224 -13.90 1.37 2.34
C THR A 224 -15.01 2.39 2.08
N GLY A 225 -14.90 3.20 1.03
CA GLY A 225 -15.83 4.29 0.71
C GLY A 225 -15.70 5.45 1.71
N ALA A 226 -16.77 5.68 2.46
CA ALA A 226 -16.98 6.77 3.39
C ALA A 226 -17.10 8.14 2.69
N ILE A 227 -17.05 9.22 3.47
CA ILE A 227 -17.26 10.59 3.01
C ILE A 227 -16.06 11.45 3.39
N ILE A 228 -15.40 12.04 2.40
CA ILE A 228 -14.36 13.05 2.65
C ILE A 228 -15.03 14.41 2.94
N LEU A 229 -14.63 15.05 4.04
CA LEU A 229 -15.15 16.36 4.43
C LEU A 229 -14.23 17.49 3.95
N GLY A 230 -14.73 18.23 2.95
CA GLY A 230 -14.02 19.35 2.36
C GLY A 230 -12.84 18.93 1.48
N ARG A 231 -12.23 19.90 0.81
CA ARG A 231 -11.16 19.69 -0.19
C ARG A 231 -9.77 20.16 0.28
N ALA A 232 -9.70 20.92 1.37
CA ALA A 232 -8.46 21.56 1.83
C ALA A 232 -7.37 20.56 2.21
N GLY A 233 -7.74 19.45 2.87
CA GLY A 233 -6.81 18.39 3.26
C GLY A 233 -6.15 17.71 2.06
N ALA A 234 -6.97 17.32 1.07
CA ALA A 234 -6.50 16.71 -0.17
C ALA A 234 -5.66 17.69 -1.00
N ARG A 235 -6.12 18.95 -1.11
CA ARG A 235 -5.36 20.00 -1.81
C ARG A 235 -3.99 20.24 -1.18
N SER A 236 -3.90 20.34 0.15
CA SER A 236 -2.62 20.46 0.86
C SER A 236 -1.71 19.27 0.56
N ALA A 237 -2.25 18.04 0.61
CA ALA A 237 -1.49 16.84 0.30
C ALA A 237 -0.93 16.89 -1.12
N TYR A 238 -1.75 17.29 -2.10
CA TYR A 238 -1.34 17.31 -3.50
C TYR A 238 -0.39 18.45 -3.85
N SER A 239 -0.44 19.59 -3.15
CA SER A 239 0.49 20.71 -3.38
C SER A 239 1.83 20.55 -2.64
N THR A 240 1.85 19.90 -1.47
CA THR A 240 3.02 19.91 -0.57
C THR A 240 3.57 18.51 -0.25
N GLY A 241 2.85 17.46 -0.61
CA GLY A 241 3.13 16.10 -0.13
C GLY A 241 2.53 15.80 1.25
N ARG A 242 1.96 16.78 1.97
CA ARG A 242 1.38 16.57 3.30
C ARG A 242 -0.01 17.19 3.45
N GLY A 243 -0.93 16.47 4.08
CA GLY A 243 -2.28 16.96 4.32
C GLY A 243 -3.06 16.09 5.30
N SER A 244 -4.09 16.68 5.91
CA SER A 244 -4.98 16.00 6.85
C SER A 244 -6.35 15.86 6.19
N VAL A 245 -6.68 14.68 5.68
CA VAL A 245 -7.94 14.42 4.96
C VAL A 245 -8.96 13.89 5.95
N ILE A 246 -9.99 14.68 6.27
CA ILE A 246 -11.03 14.26 7.20
C ILE A 246 -11.98 13.30 6.49
N VAL A 247 -12.18 12.12 7.05
CA VAL A 247 -13.04 11.05 6.54
C VAL A 247 -14.10 10.72 7.57
N ARG A 248 -15.36 10.64 7.14
CA ARG A 248 -16.54 10.38 7.97
C ARG A 248 -17.30 9.18 7.45
N SER A 249 -17.77 8.33 8.36
CA SER A 249 -18.63 7.19 8.05
C SER A 249 -19.87 7.63 7.27
N ARG A 250 -20.26 6.85 6.26
CA ARG A 250 -21.58 7.00 5.62
C ARG A 250 -22.62 6.42 6.56
N HIS A 251 -23.76 7.10 6.65
CA HIS A 251 -24.84 6.65 7.52
C HIS A 251 -26.20 6.88 6.86
N VAL A 252 -27.19 6.15 7.36
CA VAL A 252 -28.62 6.38 7.14
C VAL A 252 -29.33 6.37 8.49
N VAL A 253 -30.49 7.01 8.57
CA VAL A 253 -31.37 6.95 9.74
C VAL A 253 -32.56 6.08 9.36
N GLU A 254 -32.79 5.01 10.13
CA GLU A 254 -33.90 4.08 9.93
C GLU A 254 -34.95 4.27 11.02
N GLU A 255 -36.23 4.16 10.64
CA GLU A 255 -37.36 4.14 11.57
C GLU A 255 -37.84 2.70 11.78
N SER A 256 -37.89 2.28 13.04
CA SER A 256 -38.39 0.98 13.47
C SER A 256 -39.82 1.09 14.00
N ARG A 257 -40.47 -0.06 14.23
CA ARG A 257 -41.83 -0.11 14.81
C ARG A 257 -41.89 0.61 16.17
N GLY A 258 -42.82 1.55 16.31
CA GLY A 258 -43.13 2.26 17.56
C GLY A 258 -42.24 3.47 17.85
N ASP A 259 -42.02 4.32 16.84
CA ASP A 259 -41.27 5.60 16.90
C ASP A 259 -39.81 5.47 17.37
N ARG A 260 -39.22 4.28 17.26
CA ARG A 260 -37.80 4.07 17.54
C ARG A 260 -36.98 4.36 16.30
N ARG A 261 -35.91 5.14 16.46
CA ARG A 261 -34.97 5.49 15.38
C ARG A 261 -33.63 4.82 15.63
N SER A 262 -32.94 4.48 14.55
CA SER A 262 -31.59 3.94 14.59
C SER A 262 -30.70 4.66 13.60
N ILE A 263 -29.45 4.92 13.98
CA ILE A 263 -28.41 5.34 13.05
C ILE A 263 -27.71 4.08 12.56
N VAL A 264 -27.62 3.92 11.25
CA VAL A 264 -26.91 2.77 10.64
C VAL A 264 -25.71 3.29 9.87
N LEU A 265 -24.50 2.93 10.31
CA LEU A 265 -23.28 3.20 9.57
C LEU A 265 -23.09 2.12 8.51
N THR A 266 -22.96 2.54 7.25
CA THR A 266 -22.89 1.66 6.06
C THR A 266 -21.50 1.63 5.42
N GLU A 267 -20.66 2.61 5.71
CA GLU A 267 -19.25 2.67 5.30
C GLU A 267 -18.45 3.33 6.44
N ILE A 268 -17.20 2.92 6.64
CA ILE A 268 -16.34 3.41 7.72
C ILE A 268 -15.02 3.99 7.18
N PRO A 269 -14.37 4.91 7.92
CA PRO A 269 -13.09 5.46 7.51
C PRO A 269 -12.03 4.39 7.27
N TYR A 270 -11.17 4.62 6.28
CA TYR A 270 -10.09 3.71 5.89
C TYR A 270 -9.15 3.40 7.07
N GLN A 271 -8.67 2.15 7.14
CA GLN A 271 -7.82 1.63 8.23
C GLN A 271 -8.45 1.67 9.63
N THR A 272 -9.78 1.81 9.72
CA THR A 272 -10.54 1.65 10.96
C THR A 272 -11.15 0.24 10.99
N GLY A 273 -10.96 -0.51 12.07
CA GLY A 273 -11.61 -1.81 12.27
C GLY A 273 -13.04 -1.66 12.80
N LYS A 274 -13.97 -2.55 12.40
CA LYS A 274 -15.39 -2.46 12.78
C LYS A 274 -15.58 -2.70 14.28
N ASN A 275 -14.99 -3.77 14.81
CA ASN A 275 -15.04 -4.13 16.22
C ASN A 275 -14.46 -3.02 17.10
N GLY A 276 -13.31 -2.47 16.70
CA GLY A 276 -12.69 -1.34 17.40
C GLY A 276 -13.56 -0.07 17.37
N LEU A 277 -14.24 0.19 16.24
CA LEU A 277 -15.18 1.30 16.15
C LEU A 277 -16.38 1.09 17.08
N VAL A 278 -17.00 -0.08 17.05
CA VAL A 278 -18.14 -0.43 17.93
C VAL A 278 -17.75 -0.33 19.40
N GLU A 279 -16.59 -0.86 19.78
CA GLU A 279 -16.05 -0.76 21.14
C GLU A 279 -15.88 0.71 21.57
N LYS A 280 -15.30 1.55 20.71
CA LYS A 280 -15.13 2.98 21.00
C LYS A 280 -16.45 3.75 21.10
N ILE A 281 -17.45 3.38 20.31
CA ILE A 281 -18.80 3.97 20.44
C ILE A 281 -19.43 3.55 21.78
N ALA A 282 -19.34 2.27 22.14
CA ALA A 282 -19.87 1.75 23.39
C ALA A 282 -19.18 2.36 24.62
N GLU A 283 -17.86 2.50 24.59
CA GLU A 283 -17.07 3.20 25.60
C GLU A 283 -17.53 4.66 25.74
N ALA A 284 -17.64 5.39 24.63
CA ALA A 284 -18.07 6.79 24.65
C ALA A 284 -19.52 6.96 25.15
N ALA A 285 -20.42 6.01 24.86
CA ALA A 285 -21.77 6.00 25.40
C ALA A 285 -21.80 5.70 26.91
N LYS A 286 -21.00 4.73 27.38
CA LYS A 286 -20.86 4.39 28.80
C LYS A 286 -20.31 5.56 29.62
N ASP A 287 -19.35 6.29 29.06
CA ASP A 287 -18.75 7.49 29.68
C ASP A 287 -19.67 8.71 29.62
N LYS A 288 -20.87 8.60 29.03
CA LYS A 288 -21.80 9.71 28.76
C LYS A 288 -21.20 10.83 27.90
N ARG A 289 -20.16 10.53 27.11
CA ARG A 289 -19.67 11.41 26.04
C ARG A 289 -20.61 11.40 24.84
N ILE A 290 -21.33 10.29 24.66
CA ILE A 290 -22.43 10.16 23.72
C ILE A 290 -23.70 9.82 24.51
N GLU A 291 -24.68 10.70 24.44
CA GLU A 291 -25.99 10.51 25.05
C GLU A 291 -27.02 10.12 23.99
N GLY A 292 -28.13 9.52 24.41
CA GLY A 292 -29.21 9.15 23.49
C GLY A 292 -29.05 7.81 22.78
N VAL A 293 -27.95 7.08 22.99
CA VAL A 293 -27.78 5.68 22.52
C VAL A 293 -28.46 4.72 23.51
N SER A 294 -29.23 3.76 22.99
CA SER A 294 -29.85 2.68 23.77
C SER A 294 -29.16 1.33 23.59
N ASP A 295 -28.73 1.00 22.36
CA ASP A 295 -28.05 -0.26 22.04
C ASP A 295 -27.15 -0.08 20.81
N ILE A 296 -26.14 -0.94 20.66
CA ILE A 296 -25.20 -0.93 19.53
C ILE A 296 -24.96 -2.38 19.08
N ARG A 297 -25.11 -2.63 17.78
CA ARG A 297 -24.93 -3.96 17.17
C ARG A 297 -24.11 -3.88 15.89
N ASP A 298 -23.24 -4.85 15.68
CA ASP A 298 -22.64 -5.10 14.37
C ASP A 298 -23.48 -6.16 13.64
N GLU A 299 -24.21 -5.73 12.62
CA GLU A 299 -25.02 -6.57 11.72
C GLU A 299 -24.32 -6.76 10.36
N SER A 300 -23.02 -6.46 10.27
CA SER A 300 -22.23 -6.60 9.05
C SER A 300 -22.17 -8.05 8.59
N ASN A 301 -22.21 -8.25 7.27
CA ASN A 301 -22.14 -9.56 6.65
C ASN A 301 -21.28 -9.48 5.37
N ARG A 302 -21.37 -10.50 4.50
CA ARG A 302 -20.61 -10.52 3.23
C ARG A 302 -21.05 -9.44 2.23
N GLU A 303 -22.24 -8.88 2.38
CA GLU A 303 -22.79 -7.85 1.50
C GLU A 303 -22.31 -6.44 1.86
N GLY A 304 -21.86 -6.23 3.10
CA GLY A 304 -21.27 -4.95 3.49
C GLY A 304 -21.27 -4.68 5.00
N VAL A 305 -20.81 -3.48 5.34
CA VAL A 305 -20.78 -2.97 6.71
C VAL A 305 -22.17 -2.51 7.11
N ARG A 306 -22.63 -2.93 8.30
CA ARG A 306 -23.89 -2.48 8.89
C ARG A 306 -23.74 -2.40 10.41
N ILE A 307 -23.33 -1.24 10.92
CA ILE A 307 -23.25 -0.99 12.37
C ILE A 307 -24.50 -0.21 12.78
N VAL A 308 -25.35 -0.83 13.59
CA VAL A 308 -26.65 -0.27 14.01
C VAL A 308 -26.52 0.31 15.41
N ILE A 309 -26.91 1.57 15.56
CA ILE A 309 -26.91 2.32 16.81
C ILE A 309 -28.36 2.72 17.09
N ASP A 310 -29.02 1.98 17.97
CA ASP A 310 -30.39 2.27 18.37
C ASP A 310 -30.43 3.48 19.30
N LEU A 311 -31.43 4.33 19.09
CA LEU A 311 -31.60 5.55 19.86
C LEU A 311 -32.69 5.42 20.92
N LYS A 312 -32.50 6.15 22.03
CA LYS A 312 -33.57 6.38 23.01
C LYS A 312 -34.72 7.16 22.36
N ARG A 313 -35.94 7.00 22.89
CA ARG A 313 -37.17 7.58 22.30
C ARG A 313 -37.12 9.12 22.16
N ASP A 314 -36.46 9.77 23.10
CA ASP A 314 -36.28 11.22 23.19
C ASP A 314 -35.01 11.73 22.48
N ALA A 315 -34.17 10.83 21.97
CA ALA A 315 -32.92 11.20 21.32
C ALA A 315 -33.16 11.68 19.87
N THR A 316 -32.41 12.72 19.50
CA THR A 316 -32.42 13.29 18.15
C THR A 316 -31.21 12.76 17.36
N PRO A 317 -31.39 12.07 16.22
CA PRO A 317 -30.30 11.46 15.46
C PRO A 317 -29.15 12.41 15.15
N GLU A 318 -29.44 13.65 14.75
CA GLU A 318 -28.44 14.67 14.40
C GLU A 318 -27.54 15.03 15.58
N VAL A 319 -28.09 15.05 16.79
CA VAL A 319 -27.32 15.32 18.02
C VAL A 319 -26.38 14.15 18.32
N VAL A 320 -26.88 12.92 18.23
CA VAL A 320 -26.07 11.71 18.46
C VAL A 320 -24.99 11.57 17.40
N LEU A 321 -25.29 11.83 16.12
CA LEU A 321 -24.31 11.86 15.03
C LEU A 321 -23.18 12.85 15.30
N ASN A 322 -23.49 14.08 15.71
CA ASN A 322 -22.47 15.08 16.04
C ASN A 322 -21.57 14.63 17.19
N GLN A 323 -22.12 13.94 18.20
CA GLN A 323 -21.36 13.36 19.28
C GLN A 323 -20.48 12.18 18.80
N LEU A 324 -21.00 11.31 17.93
CA LEU A 324 -20.25 10.22 17.29
C LEU A 324 -19.02 10.76 16.54
N TRP A 325 -19.18 11.81 15.74
CA TRP A 325 -18.08 12.43 14.99
C TRP A 325 -16.99 13.02 15.87
N ARG A 326 -17.37 13.52 17.05
CA ARG A 326 -16.44 14.19 17.98
C ARG A 326 -15.71 13.22 18.88
N HIS A 327 -16.34 12.10 19.22
CA HIS A 327 -15.89 11.24 20.32
C HIS A 327 -15.47 9.84 19.90
N THR A 328 -15.56 9.51 18.61
CA THR A 328 -15.25 8.17 18.09
C THR A 328 -14.52 8.23 16.74
N PRO A 329 -13.86 7.13 16.33
CA PRO A 329 -13.27 7.01 15.00
C PRO A 329 -14.27 6.97 13.84
N ALA A 330 -15.59 7.08 14.10
CA ALA A 330 -16.60 7.17 13.05
C ALA A 330 -16.36 8.38 12.13
N GLN A 331 -15.66 9.40 12.63
CA GLN A 331 -14.98 10.42 11.84
C GLN A 331 -13.52 10.49 12.29
N SER A 332 -12.59 10.40 11.35
CA SER A 332 -11.15 10.43 11.61
C SER A 332 -10.43 11.27 10.56
N SER A 333 -9.14 11.51 10.77
CA SER A 333 -8.28 12.11 9.74
C SER A 333 -7.32 11.06 9.20
N PHE A 334 -7.18 11.02 7.88
CA PHE A 334 -6.08 10.36 7.20
C PHE A 334 -4.91 11.35 7.06
N PRO A 335 -3.78 11.14 7.77
CA PRO A 335 -2.62 12.00 7.67
C PRO A 335 -1.78 11.63 6.45
N ALA A 336 -2.07 12.26 5.32
CA ALA A 336 -1.32 12.07 4.09
C ALA A 336 0.12 12.59 4.25
N ASN A 337 1.08 11.75 3.88
CA ASN A 337 2.51 12.07 3.84
C ASN A 337 3.14 11.31 2.68
N MET A 338 3.23 11.96 1.53
CA MET A 338 3.47 11.34 0.23
C MET A 338 4.97 11.18 -0.05
N LEU A 339 5.61 10.28 0.68
CA LEU A 339 7.04 10.03 0.59
C LEU A 339 7.33 8.72 -0.17
N ALA A 340 8.20 8.77 -1.17
CA ALA A 340 8.57 7.61 -1.99
C ALA A 340 10.04 7.67 -2.41
N ILE A 341 10.58 6.54 -2.88
CA ILE A 341 11.94 6.47 -3.44
C ILE A 341 11.91 6.97 -4.88
N ARG A 342 12.68 8.01 -5.19
CA ARG A 342 12.96 8.49 -6.54
C ARG A 342 14.48 8.51 -6.75
N GLY A 343 14.96 7.89 -7.83
CA GLY A 343 16.40 7.83 -8.13
C GLY A 343 17.25 7.25 -6.99
N GLY A 344 16.71 6.32 -6.21
CA GLY A 344 17.39 5.71 -5.06
C GLY A 344 17.38 6.54 -3.77
N ARG A 345 16.67 7.67 -3.72
CA ARG A 345 16.58 8.54 -2.54
C ARG A 345 15.13 8.74 -2.09
N PRO A 346 14.87 8.83 -0.77
CA PRO A 346 13.54 9.19 -0.27
C PRO A 346 13.26 10.67 -0.53
N GLU A 347 12.14 10.95 -1.19
CA GLU A 347 11.67 12.30 -1.47
C GLU A 347 10.22 12.47 -1.03
N LEU A 348 9.89 13.65 -0.48
CA LEU A 348 8.51 14.06 -0.28
C LEU A 348 8.00 14.63 -1.60
N LEU A 349 6.93 14.05 -2.13
CA LEU A 349 6.43 14.32 -3.47
C LEU A 349 5.03 14.91 -3.42
N ASN A 350 4.75 15.85 -4.32
CA ASN A 350 3.41 16.37 -4.55
C ASN A 350 2.67 15.51 -5.62
N LEU A 351 1.42 15.84 -5.98
CA LEU A 351 0.66 15.04 -6.98
C LEU A 351 1.32 15.06 -8.37
N ARG A 352 1.72 16.25 -8.83
CA ARG A 352 2.37 16.44 -10.14
C ARG A 352 3.68 15.65 -10.22
N ASP A 353 4.48 15.70 -9.16
CA ASP A 353 5.75 15.00 -9.03
C ASP A 353 5.59 13.48 -9.24
N ILE A 354 4.55 12.88 -8.65
CA ILE A 354 4.29 11.44 -8.77
C ILE A 354 3.82 11.09 -10.20
N ILE A 355 2.93 11.91 -10.77
CA ILE A 355 2.43 11.73 -12.16
C ILE A 355 3.59 11.84 -13.16
N GLU A 356 4.42 12.87 -13.04
CA GLU A 356 5.60 13.10 -13.86
C GLU A 356 6.55 11.91 -13.81
N ALA A 357 6.90 11.44 -12.60
CA ALA A 357 7.79 10.30 -12.42
C ALA A 357 7.23 9.01 -13.05
N PHE A 358 5.92 8.78 -12.95
CA PHE A 358 5.28 7.65 -13.60
C PHE A 358 5.32 7.76 -15.12
N VAL A 359 4.94 8.90 -15.70
CA VAL A 359 4.90 9.12 -17.15
C VAL A 359 6.31 8.99 -17.76
N GLN A 360 7.33 9.61 -17.16
CA GLN A 360 8.72 9.48 -17.60
C GLN A 360 9.20 8.02 -17.55
N PHE A 361 8.84 7.28 -16.50
CA PHE A 361 9.17 5.86 -16.42
C PHE A 361 8.48 5.03 -17.51
N ARG A 362 7.21 5.33 -17.82
CA ARG A 362 6.47 4.67 -18.91
C ARG A 362 7.13 4.92 -20.27
N GLU A 363 7.61 6.13 -20.53
CA GLU A 363 8.36 6.47 -21.75
C GLU A 363 9.63 5.62 -21.88
N GLN A 364 10.39 5.47 -20.79
CA GLN A 364 11.59 4.63 -20.76
C GLN A 364 11.25 3.15 -21.05
N VAL A 365 10.23 2.61 -20.38
CA VAL A 365 9.78 1.22 -20.57
C VAL A 365 9.36 0.96 -22.01
N ILE A 366 8.56 1.86 -22.61
CA ILE A 366 8.08 1.73 -23.99
C ILE A 366 9.25 1.84 -24.98
N THR A 367 10.18 2.74 -24.74
CA THR A 367 11.38 2.91 -25.57
C THR A 367 12.26 1.66 -25.55
N ARG A 368 12.51 1.09 -24.36
CA ARG A 368 13.28 -0.17 -24.23
C ARG A 368 12.60 -1.34 -24.92
N ARG A 369 11.29 -1.51 -24.70
CA ARG A 369 10.51 -2.54 -25.40
C ARG A 369 10.62 -2.42 -26.91
N SER A 370 10.48 -1.20 -27.44
CA SER A 370 10.53 -0.95 -28.88
C SER A 370 11.91 -1.27 -29.46
N LYS A 371 12.99 -0.95 -28.73
CA LYS A 371 14.36 -1.33 -29.10
C LYS A 371 14.55 -2.86 -29.09
N TYR A 372 14.03 -3.55 -28.07
CA TYR A 372 14.08 -5.01 -27.98
C TYR A 372 13.36 -5.68 -29.16
N GLU A 373 12.12 -5.25 -29.44
CA GLU A 373 11.32 -5.79 -30.54
C GLU A 373 11.96 -5.51 -31.91
N LEU A 374 12.54 -4.32 -32.11
CA LEU A 374 13.28 -3.97 -33.31
C LEU A 374 14.54 -4.85 -33.50
N ALA A 375 15.32 -5.08 -32.44
CA ALA A 375 16.50 -5.94 -32.49
C ALA A 375 16.10 -7.37 -32.88
N LYS A 376 15.11 -7.94 -32.20
CA LYS A 376 14.59 -9.29 -32.50
C LYS A 376 14.06 -9.42 -33.93
N ALA A 377 13.39 -8.37 -34.44
CA ALA A 377 12.92 -8.34 -35.82
C ALA A 377 14.08 -8.29 -36.83
N ARG A 378 15.14 -7.53 -36.55
CA ARG A 378 16.36 -7.47 -37.38
C ARG A 378 17.10 -8.80 -37.39
N ASP A 379 17.27 -9.44 -36.25
CA ASP A 379 17.92 -10.76 -36.15
C ASP A 379 17.16 -11.80 -36.98
N ARG A 380 15.82 -11.81 -36.87
CA ARG A 380 14.97 -12.69 -37.67
C ARG A 380 15.06 -12.40 -39.17
N ALA A 381 15.09 -11.12 -39.56
CA ALA A 381 15.25 -10.75 -40.96
C ALA A 381 16.61 -11.18 -41.52
N HIS A 382 17.68 -11.03 -40.73
CA HIS A 382 19.02 -11.48 -41.11
C HIS A 382 19.07 -13.00 -41.35
N LEU A 383 18.46 -13.78 -40.44
CA LEU A 383 18.35 -15.25 -40.58
C LEU A 383 17.47 -15.72 -41.76
N LEU A 384 16.56 -14.88 -42.26
CA LEU A 384 15.70 -15.22 -43.40
C LEU A 384 16.31 -14.81 -44.76
N LEU A 385 17.26 -13.86 -44.75
CA LEU A 385 17.93 -13.36 -45.96
C LEU A 385 19.24 -14.10 -46.26
N GLY A 386 19.92 -14.60 -45.23
CA GLY A 386 21.08 -15.49 -45.37
C GLY A 386 20.65 -16.95 -45.49
#